data_AF-A0A3A8NA16-F1
#
_entry.id   AF-A0A3A8NA16-F1
#
_cell.length_a   1.000
_cell.length_b   1.000
_cell.length_c   1.000
_cell.angle_alpha   90.00
_cell.angle_beta   90.00
_cell.angle_gamma   90.00
#
_symmetry.space_group_name_H-M   'P 1'
#
loop_
_entity.id
_entity.type
_entity.pdbx_description
1 polymer ?
#
loop_
_entity_poly.entity_id
_entity_poly.type
_entity_poly.pdbx_seq_one_letter_code
_entity_poly.pdbx_strand_id
1 'polypeptide(L)'
;MDFSKIIESQIIADRRRGFQVDFDSDAERVTQLEMDLVGLVGEIGEFANVLKKVRLAIAHAGYKGPSLGDVAPGLREELADAIIYLIRLSAVLGGNLESDLINKMRVNDARYGPLE
;
A
#
# COMPACT_ATOMS: atom_id res chain seq x y z
N MET A 1 11.95 -15.48 -1.82
CA MET A 1 12.16 -14.04 -1.56
C MET A 1 11.49 -13.77 -0.23
N ASP A 2 12.22 -13.19 0.70
CA ASP A 2 11.82 -13.07 2.11
C ASP A 2 11.14 -11.72 2.29
N PHE A 3 9.85 -11.69 2.67
CA PHE A 3 9.05 -10.46 2.70
C PHE A 3 9.64 -9.47 3.72
N SER A 4 10.17 -9.97 4.84
CA SER A 4 10.97 -9.20 5.78
C SER A 4 12.13 -8.46 5.12
N LYS A 5 12.83 -9.06 4.14
CA LYS A 5 13.95 -8.39 3.45
C LYS A 5 13.48 -7.23 2.57
N ILE A 6 12.28 -7.34 1.99
CA ILE A 6 11.69 -6.24 1.20
C ILE A 6 11.35 -5.08 2.13
N ILE A 7 10.69 -5.37 3.26
CA ILE A 7 10.35 -4.40 4.30
C ILE A 7 11.60 -3.67 4.80
N GLU A 8 12.63 -4.42 5.19
CA GLU A 8 13.90 -3.86 5.68
C GLU A 8 14.58 -2.99 4.62
N SER A 9 14.65 -3.47 3.37
CA SER A 9 15.25 -2.73 2.26
C SER A 9 14.54 -1.41 2.00
N GLN A 10 13.20 -1.39 2.11
CA GLN A 10 12.40 -0.18 1.94
C GLN A 10 12.69 0.84 3.07
N ILE A 11 12.67 0.41 4.33
CA ILE A 11 12.96 1.31 5.47
C ILE A 11 14.40 1.86 5.40
N ILE A 12 15.37 1.04 5.00
CA ILE A 12 16.75 1.50 4.75
C ILE A 12 16.77 2.57 3.64
N ALA A 13 16.04 2.34 2.55
CA ALA A 13 15.98 3.28 1.45
C ALA A 13 15.31 4.61 1.87
N ASP A 14 14.28 4.54 2.69
CA ASP A 14 13.57 5.72 3.22
C ASP A 14 14.48 6.53 4.14
N ARG A 15 15.16 5.88 5.08
CA ARG A 15 16.16 6.53 5.94
C ARG A 15 17.25 7.21 5.11
N ARG A 16 17.77 6.53 4.08
CA ARG A 16 18.80 7.08 3.17
C ARG A 16 18.31 8.30 2.38
N ARG A 17 17.02 8.33 2.03
CA ARG A 17 16.40 9.45 1.29
C ARG A 17 16.00 10.62 2.20
N GLY A 18 16.18 10.49 3.51
CA GLY A 18 15.83 11.52 4.50
C GLY A 18 14.36 11.48 4.93
N PHE A 19 13.62 10.41 4.62
CA PHE A 19 12.31 10.21 5.23
C PHE A 19 12.49 9.80 6.69
N GLN A 20 11.67 10.40 7.55
CA GLN A 20 11.71 10.12 8.98
C GLN A 20 11.14 8.73 9.25
N VAL A 21 11.94 7.88 9.89
CA VAL A 21 11.58 6.50 10.28
C VAL A 21 11.87 6.21 11.75
N ASP A 22 12.57 7.13 12.42
CA ASP A 22 12.93 7.09 13.83
C ASP A 22 12.34 8.36 14.48
N PHE A 23 11.72 8.24 15.67
CA PHE A 23 10.93 9.31 16.30
C PHE A 23 11.25 9.41 17.79
N ASP A 24 11.34 10.65 18.30
CA ASP A 24 11.69 10.91 19.70
C ASP A 24 10.44 11.10 20.59
N SER A 25 9.26 11.25 19.98
CA SER A 25 7.99 11.39 20.71
C SER A 25 6.78 10.79 19.99
N ASP A 26 5.74 10.46 20.75
CA ASP A 26 4.47 9.99 20.17
C ASP A 26 3.80 11.07 19.31
N ALA A 27 4.01 12.36 19.59
CA ALA A 27 3.47 13.44 18.77
C ALA A 27 4.05 13.42 17.34
N GLU A 28 5.36 13.18 17.21
CA GLU A 28 6.02 13.03 15.90
C GLU A 28 5.56 11.76 15.18
N ARG A 29 5.41 10.64 15.91
CA ARG A 29 4.88 9.38 15.35
C ARG A 29 3.47 9.56 14.80
N VAL A 30 2.58 10.19 15.56
CA VAL A 30 1.19 10.47 15.12
C VAL A 30 1.19 11.36 13.87
N THR A 31 2.05 12.37 13.83
CA THR A 31 2.18 13.26 12.67
C THR A 31 2.63 12.47 11.43
N GLN A 32 3.65 11.62 11.56
CA GLN A 32 4.10 10.80 10.44
C GLN A 32 3.05 9.78 9.99
N LEU A 33 2.34 9.14 10.93
CA LEU A 33 1.25 8.22 10.62
C LEU A 33 0.13 8.92 9.83
N GLU A 34 -0.22 10.15 10.21
CA GLU A 34 -1.18 10.96 9.47
C GLU A 34 -0.69 11.23 8.04
N MET A 35 0.56 11.70 7.89
CA MET A 35 1.15 11.98 6.58
C MET A 35 1.23 10.74 5.68
N ASP A 36 1.65 9.60 6.23
CA ASP A 36 1.75 8.34 5.50
C ASP A 36 0.37 7.77 5.15
N LEU A 37 -0.64 7.97 6.01
CA LEU A 37 -2.03 7.61 5.70
C LEU A 37 -2.59 8.48 4.58
N VAL A 38 -2.33 9.78 4.58
CA VAL A 38 -2.70 10.67 3.47
C VAL A 38 -2.04 10.22 2.17
N GLY A 39 -0.75 9.87 2.20
CA GLY A 39 -0.03 9.31 1.07
C GLY A 39 -0.67 8.03 0.53
N LEU A 40 -0.93 7.06 1.42
CA LEU A 40 -1.62 5.81 1.07
C LEU A 40 -2.96 6.06 0.36
N VAL A 41 -3.79 6.95 0.91
CA VAL A 41 -5.09 7.29 0.32
C VAL A 41 -4.92 8.01 -1.03
N GLY A 42 -3.84 8.77 -1.20
CA GLY A 42 -3.42 9.36 -2.46
C GLY A 42 -3.23 8.30 -3.55
N GLU A 43 -2.32 7.35 -3.33
CA GLU A 43 -2.01 6.28 -4.31
C GLU A 43 -3.25 5.42 -4.64
N ILE A 44 -4.05 5.08 -3.63
CA ILE A 44 -5.32 4.38 -3.84
C ILE A 44 -6.31 5.23 -4.66
N GLY A 45 -6.31 6.54 -4.46
CA GLY A 45 -7.10 7.49 -5.25
C GLY A 45 -6.65 7.56 -6.71
N GLU A 46 -5.34 7.56 -6.96
CA GLU A 46 -4.76 7.53 -8.31
C GLU A 46 -5.16 6.23 -9.03
N PHE A 47 -4.96 5.08 -8.38
CA PHE A 47 -5.42 3.79 -8.86
C PHE A 47 -6.91 3.80 -9.21
N ALA A 48 -7.77 4.26 -8.28
CA ALA A 48 -9.21 4.31 -8.47
C ALA A 48 -9.61 5.23 -9.63
N ASN A 49 -8.93 6.37 -9.78
CA ASN A 49 -9.19 7.31 -10.86
C ASN A 49 -8.84 6.73 -12.23
N VAL A 50 -7.69 6.05 -12.36
CA VAL A 50 -7.29 5.39 -13.61
C VAL A 50 -8.24 4.26 -13.95
N LEU A 51 -8.56 3.37 -12.99
CA LEU A 51 -9.49 2.27 -13.20
C LEU A 51 -10.90 2.75 -13.60
N LYS A 52 -11.38 3.85 -12.99
CA LYS A 52 -12.63 4.51 -13.39
C LYS A 52 -12.61 4.93 -14.86
N LYS A 53 -11.50 5.51 -15.36
CA LYS A 53 -11.38 5.92 -16.77
C LYS A 53 -11.44 4.72 -17.72
N VAL A 54 -10.79 3.61 -17.36
CA VAL A 54 -10.89 2.34 -18.12
C VAL A 54 -12.33 1.86 -18.17
N ARG A 55 -13.01 1.80 -17.02
CA ARG A 55 -14.42 1.38 -16.95
C ARG A 55 -15.33 2.26 -17.82
N LEU A 56 -15.10 3.58 -17.83
CA LEU A 56 -15.87 4.50 -18.67
C LEU A 56 -15.63 4.27 -20.17
N ALA A 57 -14.40 3.97 -20.58
CA ALA A 57 -14.06 3.65 -21.97
C ALA A 57 -14.76 2.37 -22.46
N ILE A 58 -14.87 1.37 -21.59
CA ILE A 58 -15.59 0.13 -21.89
C ILE A 58 -17.10 0.36 -21.98
N ALA A 59 -17.66 1.15 -21.05
CA ALA A 59 -19.11 1.31 -20.92
C ALA A 59 -19.74 2.31 -21.91
N HIS A 60 -18.95 3.23 -22.47
CA HIS A 60 -19.47 4.33 -23.29
C HIS A 60 -18.68 4.51 -24.59
N ALA A 61 -19.29 4.16 -25.74
CA ALA A 61 -18.65 4.23 -27.05
C ALA A 61 -18.12 5.63 -27.44
N GLY A 62 -18.68 6.71 -26.88
CA GLY A 62 -18.22 8.08 -27.10
C GLY A 62 -17.10 8.55 -26.18
N TYR A 63 -16.77 7.80 -25.13
CA TYR A 63 -15.73 8.17 -24.18
C TYR A 63 -14.36 7.68 -24.66
N LYS A 64 -13.47 8.61 -24.99
CA LYS A 64 -12.08 8.32 -25.38
C LYS A 64 -11.21 8.16 -24.13
N GLY A 65 -11.23 6.97 -23.55
CA GLY A 65 -10.36 6.60 -22.43
C GLY A 65 -9.33 5.52 -22.78
N PRO A 66 -8.40 5.22 -21.86
CA PRO A 66 -7.39 4.20 -22.08
C PRO A 66 -7.98 2.78 -22.02
N SER A 67 -7.32 1.82 -22.66
CA SER A 67 -7.60 0.41 -22.42
C SER A 67 -6.96 -0.06 -21.11
N LEU A 68 -7.45 -1.17 -20.55
CA LEU A 68 -6.82 -1.77 -19.37
C LEU A 68 -5.36 -2.17 -19.64
N GLY A 69 -5.06 -2.67 -20.83
CA GLY A 69 -3.70 -3.08 -21.20
C GLY A 69 -2.71 -1.92 -21.16
N ASP A 70 -3.13 -0.73 -21.60
CA ASP A 70 -2.27 0.46 -21.65
C ASP A 70 -1.90 0.97 -20.26
N VAL A 71 -2.82 0.85 -19.29
CA VAL A 71 -2.62 1.40 -17.93
C VAL A 71 -2.27 0.36 -16.88
N ALA A 72 -2.32 -0.93 -17.21
CA ALA A 72 -1.99 -2.00 -16.27
C ALA A 72 -0.59 -1.86 -15.65
N PRO A 73 0.47 -1.43 -16.37
CA PRO A 73 1.76 -1.15 -15.73
C PRO A 73 1.67 -0.07 -14.65
N GLY A 74 1.06 1.08 -14.96
CA GLY A 74 0.88 2.17 -13.98
C GLY A 74 0.03 1.74 -12.79
N LEU A 75 -1.11 1.07 -13.02
CA LEU A 75 -1.93 0.54 -11.92
C LEU A 75 -1.17 -0.42 -11.00
N ARG A 76 -0.17 -1.15 -11.51
CA ARG A 76 0.68 -2.01 -10.68
C ARG A 76 1.74 -1.22 -9.91
N GLU A 77 2.20 -0.09 -10.44
CA GLU A 77 3.06 0.86 -9.72
C GLU A 77 2.29 1.47 -8.54
N GLU A 78 1.05 1.95 -8.75
CA GLU A 78 0.21 2.48 -7.66
C GLU A 78 0.00 1.47 -6.51
N LEU A 79 -0.15 0.18 -6.85
CA LEU A 79 -0.25 -0.88 -5.84
C LEU A 79 1.06 -1.08 -5.09
N ALA A 80 2.21 -0.93 -5.76
CA ALA A 80 3.51 -1.00 -5.11
C ALA A 80 3.72 0.21 -4.20
N ASP A 81 3.30 1.42 -4.61
CA ASP A 81 3.38 2.63 -3.79
C ASP A 81 2.46 2.54 -2.57
N ALA A 82 1.24 2.01 -2.74
CA ALA A 82 0.36 1.70 -1.61
C ALA A 82 1.01 0.69 -0.63
N ILE A 83 1.71 -0.33 -1.12
CA ILE A 83 2.46 -1.27 -0.26
C ILE A 83 3.58 -0.55 0.50
N ILE A 84 4.32 0.37 -0.14
CA ILE A 84 5.37 1.15 0.53
C ILE A 84 4.79 1.94 1.71
N TYR A 85 3.64 2.59 1.52
CA TYR A 85 2.97 3.30 2.63
C TYR A 85 2.50 2.37 3.74
N LEU A 86 1.96 1.18 3.41
CA LEU A 86 1.59 0.18 4.43
C LEU A 86 2.81 -0.31 5.24
N ILE A 87 3.95 -0.51 4.57
CA ILE A 87 5.21 -0.85 5.22
C ILE A 87 5.62 0.25 6.20
N ARG A 88 5.58 1.51 5.77
CA ARG A 88 5.95 2.66 6.62
C ARG A 88 5.02 2.79 7.83
N LEU A 89 3.70 2.72 7.61
CA LEU A 89 2.71 2.76 8.70
C LEU A 89 2.97 1.66 9.75
N SER A 90 3.22 0.43 9.30
CA SER A 90 3.56 -0.68 10.20
C SER A 90 4.87 -0.41 10.97
N ALA A 91 5.89 0.10 10.30
CA ALA A 91 7.17 0.43 10.92
C ALA A 91 7.04 1.53 11.99
N VAL A 92 6.31 2.62 11.73
CA VAL A 92 6.10 3.71 12.70
C VAL A 92 5.30 3.24 13.92
N LEU A 93 4.39 2.28 13.74
CA LEU A 93 3.67 1.61 14.84
C LEU A 93 4.56 0.66 15.65
N GLY A 94 5.78 0.35 15.19
CA GLY A 94 6.68 -0.61 15.82
C GLY A 94 6.30 -2.07 15.53
N GLY A 95 5.53 -2.31 14.47
CA GLY A 95 5.07 -3.64 14.07
C GLY A 95 6.05 -4.37 13.16
N ASN A 96 5.77 -5.66 12.93
CA ASN A 96 6.40 -6.46 11.90
C ASN A 96 5.29 -6.94 10.96
N LEU A 97 5.15 -6.25 9.82
CA LEU A 97 4.03 -6.46 8.90
C LEU A 97 3.90 -7.91 8.41
N GLU A 98 5.02 -8.62 8.22
CA GLU A 98 5.00 -10.04 7.84
C GLU A 98 4.38 -10.89 8.95
N SER A 99 4.81 -10.71 10.19
CA SER A 99 4.29 -11.43 11.35
C SER A 99 2.81 -11.12 11.58
N ASP A 100 2.43 -9.84 11.43
CA ASP A 100 1.05 -9.37 11.55
C ASP A 100 0.15 -10.01 10.48
N LEU A 101 0.65 -10.10 9.23
CA LEU A 101 -0.04 -10.74 8.11
C LEU A 101 -0.22 -12.24 8.34
N ILE A 102 0.84 -12.96 8.72
CA ILE A 102 0.80 -14.40 9.01
C ILE A 102 -0.21 -14.70 10.13
N ASN A 103 -0.18 -13.92 11.21
CA ASN A 103 -1.13 -14.09 12.30
C ASN A 103 -2.57 -13.82 11.83
N LYS A 104 -2.78 -12.80 10.98
CA LYS A 104 -4.11 -12.49 10.44
C LYS A 104 -4.64 -13.59 9.54
N MET A 105 -3.78 -14.19 8.70
CA MET A 105 -4.13 -15.34 7.85
C MET A 105 -4.58 -16.52 8.70
N ARG A 106 -3.81 -16.91 9.72
CA ARG A 106 -4.19 -17.98 10.64
C ARG A 106 -5.55 -17.75 11.33
N VAL A 107 -5.83 -16.50 11.73
CA VAL A 107 -7.13 -16.12 12.32
C VAL A 107 -8.25 -16.26 11.30
N ASN A 108 -8.00 -15.89 10.04
CA ASN A 108 -8.99 -16.02 8.97
C ASN A 108 -9.23 -17.51 8.63
N ASP A 109 -8.19 -18.33 8.56
CA ASP A 109 -8.30 -19.77 8.30
C ASP A 109 -9.13 -20.47 9.39
N ALA A 110 -8.89 -20.13 10.66
CA ALA A 110 -9.70 -20.67 11.76
C ALA A 110 -11.17 -20.23 11.69
N ARG A 111 -11.44 -19.03 11.13
CA ARG A 111 -12.80 -18.48 11.00
C ARG A 111 -13.55 -19.05 9.79
N TYR A 112 -12.87 -19.18 8.65
CA TYR A 112 -13.50 -19.52 7.38
C TYR A 112 -13.22 -20.94 6.90
N GLY A 113 -12.21 -21.63 7.42
CA GLY A 113 -11.91 -23.03 7.11
C GLY A 113 -13.10 -23.99 7.29
N PRO A 114 -14.02 -23.79 8.24
CA PRO A 114 -15.24 -24.61 8.32
C PRO A 114 -16.24 -24.41 7.16
N LEU A 115 -16.05 -23.40 6.29
CA LEU A 115 -16.91 -23.11 5.14
C LEU A 115 -16.38 -23.75 3.83
N GLU A 116 -15.19 -24.36 3.86
CA GLU A 116 -14.54 -25.09 2.77
C GLU A 116 -14.83 -26.59 2.85
#